data_AF-A0A918NE58-F1
#
_entry.id   AF-A0A918NE58-F1
#
_cell.length_a   1.000
_cell.length_b   1.000
_cell.length_c   1.000
_cell.angle_alpha   90.00
_cell.angle_beta   90.00
_cell.angle_gamma   90.00
#
_symmetry.space_group_name_H-M   'P 1'
#
loop_
_entity.id
_entity.type
_entity.pdbx_description
1 polymer ?
#
loop_
_entity_poly.entity_id
_entity_poly.type
_entity_poly.pdbx_seq_one_letter_code
_entity_poly.pdbx_strand_id
1 'polypeptide(L)'
;MMLVTSFYRFRSILAGLLLAGLSLSVFAQELTPAHYVKMDIAVRQATLEGVEERLALLGAGVEQDVIQQRDEDTRQTITALYRQYGTTASQAVAWATRHREAIEDWLAEHPGYQSEYHRLARSLDAASNKLQAFASSTDR
;
A
#
# COMPACT_ATOMS: atom_id res chain seq x y z
N MET A 1 65.03 -14.75 -22.23
CA MET A 1 64.31 -16.04 -22.42
C MET A 1 63.54 -16.31 -21.14
N MET A 2 62.22 -16.43 -21.27
CA MET A 2 61.16 -16.79 -20.32
C MET A 2 61.51 -17.15 -18.87
N LEU A 3 60.82 -16.54 -17.90
CA LEU A 3 59.65 -17.19 -17.28
C LEU A 3 58.80 -16.19 -16.50
N VAL A 4 57.52 -16.26 -16.84
CA VAL A 4 56.41 -15.40 -16.44
C VAL A 4 55.61 -16.15 -15.37
N THR A 5 55.01 -15.39 -14.44
CA THR A 5 53.81 -15.71 -13.64
C THR A 5 53.82 -16.91 -12.70
N SER A 6 53.41 -16.68 -11.45
CA SER A 6 52.09 -17.11 -10.95
C SER A 6 52.05 -17.05 -9.42
N PHE A 7 51.80 -15.87 -8.84
CA PHE A 7 51.57 -15.69 -7.40
C PHE A 7 50.16 -15.16 -7.06
N TYR A 8 49.24 -15.18 -8.02
CA TYR A 8 47.92 -14.52 -7.92
C TYR A 8 46.73 -15.49 -7.87
N ARG A 9 46.85 -16.68 -7.24
CA ARG A 9 45.74 -17.66 -7.21
C ARG A 9 45.21 -18.08 -5.85
N PHE A 10 45.72 -17.55 -4.73
CA PHE A 10 45.30 -18.03 -3.40
C PHE A 10 44.48 -17.05 -2.55
N ARG A 11 44.25 -15.80 -2.97
CA ARG A 11 43.53 -14.80 -2.16
C ARG A 11 42.04 -14.63 -2.51
N SER A 12 41.54 -15.29 -3.56
CA SER A 12 40.18 -15.03 -4.08
C SER A 12 39.09 -15.99 -3.59
N ILE A 13 39.41 -16.99 -2.76
CA ILE A 13 38.42 -18.00 -2.33
C ILE A 13 37.67 -17.57 -1.05
N LEU A 14 38.20 -16.64 -0.25
CA LEU A 14 37.56 -16.23 1.00
C LEU A 14 36.48 -15.14 0.86
N ALA A 15 36.42 -14.43 -0.27
CA ALA A 15 35.47 -13.34 -0.47
C ALA A 15 34.08 -13.78 -0.99
N GLY A 16 33.94 -15.05 -1.40
CA GLY A 16 32.70 -15.57 -1.99
C GLY A 16 31.68 -16.12 -1.00
N LEU A 17 32.08 -16.43 0.25
CA LEU A 17 31.22 -17.17 1.19
C LEU A 17 30.39 -16.26 2.12
N LEU A 18 30.68 -14.96 2.18
CA LEU A 18 30.05 -14.06 3.16
C LEU A 18 28.77 -13.35 2.65
N LEU A 19 28.38 -13.58 1.38
CA LEU A 19 27.22 -12.94 0.74
C LEU A 19 25.94 -13.80 0.76
N ALA A 20 25.97 -15.01 1.34
CA ALA A 20 24.81 -15.92 1.38
C ALA A 20 24.01 -15.87 2.71
N GLY A 21 24.43 -15.05 3.68
CA GLY A 21 23.92 -15.10 5.06
C GLY A 21 22.83 -14.08 5.44
N LEU A 22 22.37 -13.23 4.52
CA LEU A 22 21.33 -12.22 4.78
C LEU A 22 20.03 -12.49 4.02
N SER A 23 19.71 -13.76 3.79
CA SER A 23 18.33 -14.21 3.65
C SER A 23 17.67 -14.11 5.03
N LEU A 24 17.43 -12.88 5.47
CA LEU A 24 16.39 -12.59 6.46
C LEU A 24 15.13 -13.21 5.90
N SER A 25 14.77 -14.37 6.46
CA SER A 25 13.44 -14.94 6.36
C SER A 25 12.50 -13.89 6.94
N VAL A 26 12.08 -12.95 6.11
CA VAL A 26 10.84 -12.22 6.32
C VAL A 26 9.82 -13.34 6.32
N PHE A 27 9.51 -13.85 7.51
CA PHE A 27 8.34 -14.66 7.71
C PHE A 27 7.21 -13.84 7.11
N ALA A 28 6.77 -14.23 5.91
CA ALA A 28 5.54 -13.74 5.34
C ALA A 28 4.49 -14.17 6.37
N GLN A 29 4.17 -13.28 7.30
CA GLN A 29 3.08 -13.52 8.22
C GLN A 29 1.87 -13.68 7.32
N GLU A 30 1.30 -14.87 7.36
CA GLU A 30 0.13 -15.18 6.58
C GLU A 30 -0.95 -14.15 6.95
N LEU A 31 -1.50 -13.49 5.93
CA LEU A 31 -2.52 -12.48 6.15
C LEU A 31 -3.73 -13.17 6.78
N THR A 32 -4.15 -12.69 7.95
CA THR A 32 -5.33 -13.19 8.68
C THR A 32 -6.52 -12.27 8.43
N PRO A 33 -7.78 -12.71 8.66
CA PRO A 33 -8.94 -11.82 8.56
C PRO A 33 -8.80 -10.54 9.39
N ALA A 34 -8.30 -10.67 10.63
CA ALA A 34 -8.07 -9.53 11.51
C ALA A 34 -7.02 -8.55 10.96
N HIS A 35 -5.91 -9.05 10.43
CA HIS A 35 -4.87 -8.21 9.83
C HIS A 35 -5.36 -7.55 8.54
N TYR A 36 -6.07 -8.30 7.69
CA TYR A 36 -6.68 -7.78 6.48
C TYR A 36 -7.64 -6.63 6.78
N VAL A 37 -8.58 -6.82 7.71
CA VAL A 37 -9.56 -5.79 8.07
C VAL A 37 -8.89 -4.52 8.61
N LYS A 38 -7.93 -4.66 9.52
CA LYS A 38 -7.21 -3.50 10.07
C LYS A 38 -6.44 -2.74 8.98
N MET A 39 -5.78 -3.48 8.09
CA MET A 39 -5.07 -2.92 6.94
C MET A 39 -6.02 -2.20 5.98
N ASP A 40 -7.12 -2.84 5.58
CA ASP A 40 -8.06 -2.30 4.60
C ASP A 40 -8.77 -1.05 5.14
N ILE A 41 -9.10 -1.01 6.43
CA ILE A 41 -9.60 0.22 7.10
C ILE A 41 -8.55 1.34 7.02
N ALA A 42 -7.29 1.05 7.36
CA ALA A 42 -6.23 2.06 7.29
C ALA A 42 -6.04 2.58 5.85
N VAL A 43 -6.08 1.70 4.85
CA VAL A 43 -5.98 2.07 3.43
C VAL A 43 -7.17 2.92 2.99
N ARG A 44 -8.40 2.54 3.36
CA ARG A 44 -9.61 3.31 3.05
C ARG A 44 -9.60 4.69 3.70
N GLN A 45 -9.14 4.78 4.94
CA GLN A 45 -8.99 6.05 5.64
C GLN A 45 -7.96 6.96 4.94
N ALA A 46 -6.77 6.45 4.61
CA ALA A 46 -5.76 7.21 3.87
C ALA A 46 -6.24 7.63 2.47
N THR A 47 -7.04 6.79 1.82
CA THR A 47 -7.65 7.11 0.52
C THR A 47 -8.68 8.23 0.66
N LEU A 48 -9.52 8.19 1.71
CA LEU A 48 -10.48 9.25 1.99
C LEU A 48 -9.76 10.58 2.25
N GLU A 49 -8.73 10.57 3.09
CA GLU A 49 -7.94 11.76 3.41
C GLU A 49 -7.31 12.38 2.15
N GLY A 50 -6.68 11.57 1.29
CA GLY A 50 -6.09 12.07 0.05
C GLY A 50 -7.14 12.63 -0.93
N VAL A 51 -8.32 12.00 -1.02
CA VAL A 51 -9.43 12.51 -1.84
C VAL A 51 -9.97 13.84 -1.29
N GLU A 52 -10.12 13.96 0.03
CA GLU A 52 -10.55 15.19 0.68
C GLU A 52 -9.54 16.32 0.52
N GLU A 53 -8.24 16.03 0.64
CA GLU A 53 -7.17 16.99 0.36
C GLU A 53 -7.21 17.45 -1.10
N ARG A 54 -7.35 16.52 -2.05
CA ARG A 54 -7.49 16.87 -3.47
C ARG A 54 -8.68 17.78 -3.72
N LEU A 55 -9.84 17.51 -3.13
CA LEU A 55 -11.01 18.37 -3.23
C LEU A 55 -10.76 19.77 -2.66
N ALA A 56 -10.05 19.86 -1.53
CA ALA A 56 -9.68 21.14 -0.93
C ALA A 56 -8.74 21.95 -1.83
N LEU A 57 -7.72 21.30 -2.41
CA LEU A 57 -6.77 21.93 -3.34
C LEU A 57 -7.45 22.42 -4.63
N LEU A 58 -8.36 21.60 -5.19
CA LEU A 58 -9.18 21.99 -6.34
C LEU A 58 -10.07 23.20 -6.02
N GLY A 59 -10.73 23.19 -4.86
CA GLY A 59 -11.56 24.31 -4.41
C GLY A 59 -10.77 25.59 -4.14
N ALA A 60 -9.49 25.48 -3.79
CA ALA A 60 -8.58 26.60 -3.58
C ALA A 60 -7.91 27.10 -4.88
N GLY A 61 -8.15 26.46 -6.02
CA GLY A 61 -7.53 26.83 -7.30
C GLY A 61 -6.01 26.64 -7.31
N VAL A 62 -5.51 25.64 -6.58
CA VAL A 62 -4.08 25.33 -6.51
C VAL A 62 -3.60 24.74 -7.84
N GLU A 63 -2.37 25.08 -8.23
CA GLU A 63 -1.72 24.58 -9.45
C GLU A 63 -1.71 23.05 -9.53
N GLN A 64 -1.90 22.53 -10.75
CA GLN A 64 -2.07 21.09 -10.99
C GLN A 64 -0.85 20.26 -10.55
N ASP A 65 0.36 20.80 -10.66
CA ASP A 65 1.59 20.11 -10.22
C ASP A 65 1.61 19.85 -8.71
N VAL A 66 1.07 20.77 -7.91
CA VAL A 66 0.98 20.61 -6.45
C VAL A 66 -0.06 19.54 -6.10
N ILE A 67 -1.18 19.50 -6.83
CA ILE A 67 -2.20 18.46 -6.67
C ILE A 67 -1.60 17.08 -6.98
N GLN A 68 -0.87 16.96 -8.10
CA GLN A 68 -0.23 15.70 -8.48
C GLN A 68 0.80 15.24 -7.44
N GLN A 69 1.57 16.17 -6.87
CA GLN A 69 2.52 15.83 -5.81
C GLN A 69 1.79 15.27 -4.57
N ARG A 70 0.66 15.85 -4.17
CA ARG A 70 -0.13 15.36 -3.04
C ARG A 70 -0.81 14.02 -3.30
N ASP A 71 -1.28 13.80 -4.52
CA ASP A 71 -1.79 12.49 -4.94
C ASP A 71 -0.69 11.42 -4.86
N GLU A 72 0.54 11.76 -5.24
CA GLU A 72 1.70 10.88 -5.14
C GLU A 72 2.08 10.58 -3.68
N ASP A 73 2.11 11.58 -2.80
CA ASP A 73 2.37 11.41 -1.35
C ASP A 73 1.32 10.46 -0.73
N THR A 74 0.05 10.63 -1.09
CA THR A 74 -1.05 9.74 -0.67
C THR A 74 -0.82 8.31 -1.16
N ARG A 75 -0.47 8.15 -2.44
CA ARG A 75 -0.20 6.83 -3.04
C ARG A 75 0.96 6.11 -2.35
N GLN A 76 2.01 6.84 -1.99
CA GLN A 76 3.14 6.29 -1.24
C GLN A 76 2.72 5.86 0.16
N THR A 77 1.87 6.65 0.83
CA THR A 77 1.30 6.31 2.15
C THR A 77 0.49 5.01 2.07
N ILE A 78 -0.42 4.88 1.11
CA ILE A 78 -1.20 3.66 0.89
C ILE A 78 -0.28 2.46 0.59
N THR A 79 0.75 2.66 -0.23
CA THR A 79 1.73 1.60 -0.53
C THR A 79 2.48 1.15 0.72
N ALA A 80 2.86 2.10 1.60
CA ALA A 80 3.52 1.80 2.86
C ALA A 80 2.60 1.02 3.80
N LEU A 81 1.31 1.37 3.88
CA LEU A 81 0.32 0.62 4.66
C LEU A 81 0.26 -0.85 4.24
N TYR A 82 0.16 -1.17 2.95
CA TYR A 82 0.19 -2.56 2.50
C TYR A 82 1.49 -3.29 2.90
N ARG A 83 2.64 -2.61 2.75
CA ARG A 83 3.95 -3.18 3.10
C ARG A 83 4.10 -3.48 4.59
N GLN A 84 3.50 -2.67 5.48
CA GLN A 84 3.49 -2.92 6.92
C GLN A 84 2.84 -4.27 7.28
N TYR A 85 1.89 -4.73 6.47
CA TYR A 85 1.22 -6.02 6.62
C TYR A 85 1.84 -7.12 5.73
N GLY A 86 3.03 -6.89 5.17
CA GLY A 86 3.73 -7.89 4.37
C GLY A 86 3.07 -8.25 3.04
N THR A 87 2.23 -7.35 2.51
CA THR A 87 1.47 -7.58 1.26
C THR A 87 1.59 -6.40 0.30
N THR A 88 1.06 -6.57 -0.92
CA THR A 88 0.76 -5.49 -1.86
C THR A 88 -0.76 -5.31 -2.01
N ALA A 89 -1.19 -4.23 -2.66
CA ALA A 89 -2.61 -4.01 -2.98
C ALA A 89 -3.21 -5.16 -3.79
N SER A 90 -2.50 -5.62 -4.83
CA SER A 90 -2.97 -6.73 -5.68
C SER A 90 -3.05 -8.05 -4.91
N GLN A 91 -2.08 -8.32 -4.05
CA GLN A 91 -2.08 -9.51 -3.19
C GLN A 91 -3.21 -9.46 -2.16
N ALA A 92 -3.45 -8.30 -1.55
CA ALA A 92 -4.53 -8.09 -0.59
C ALA A 92 -5.90 -8.35 -1.23
N VAL A 93 -6.15 -7.81 -2.43
CA VAL A 93 -7.39 -8.04 -3.18
C VAL A 93 -7.57 -9.52 -3.54
N ALA A 94 -6.51 -10.16 -4.04
CA ALA A 94 -6.55 -11.58 -4.37
C ALA A 94 -6.78 -12.45 -3.13
N TRP A 95 -6.19 -12.09 -1.99
CA TRP A 95 -6.38 -12.77 -0.72
C TRP A 95 -7.83 -12.61 -0.22
N ALA A 96 -8.37 -11.39 -0.23
CA ALA A 96 -9.73 -11.10 0.21
C ALA A 96 -10.79 -11.83 -0.63
N THR A 97 -10.54 -11.93 -1.94
CA THR A 97 -11.43 -12.67 -2.84
C THR A 97 -11.51 -14.15 -2.48
N ARG A 98 -10.41 -14.76 -2.02
CA ARG A 98 -10.37 -16.16 -1.59
C ARG A 98 -10.89 -16.40 -0.18
N HIS A 99 -10.86 -15.39 0.68
CA HIS A 99 -11.18 -15.50 2.12
C HIS A 99 -12.39 -14.65 2.51
N ARG A 100 -13.30 -14.38 1.59
CA ARG A 100 -14.47 -13.51 1.81
C ARG A 100 -15.29 -13.93 3.03
N GLU A 101 -15.66 -15.21 3.10
CA GLU A 101 -16.46 -15.76 4.21
C GLU A 101 -15.75 -15.56 5.55
N ALA A 102 -14.45 -15.88 5.64
CA ALA A 102 -13.67 -15.68 6.86
C ALA A 102 -13.54 -14.20 7.28
N ILE A 103 -13.53 -13.26 6.32
CA ILE A 103 -13.57 -11.82 6.61
C ILE A 103 -14.95 -11.42 7.15
N GLU A 104 -16.02 -11.92 6.53
CA GLU A 104 -17.40 -11.65 6.93
C GLU A 104 -17.70 -12.18 8.34
N ASP A 105 -17.30 -13.42 8.62
CA ASP A 105 -17.41 -14.03 9.95
C ASP A 105 -16.67 -13.21 11.00
N TRP A 106 -15.42 -12.83 10.70
CA TRP A 106 -14.62 -12.02 11.61
C TRP A 106 -15.28 -10.64 11.87
N LEU A 107 -15.82 -10.00 10.83
CA LEU A 107 -16.52 -8.72 10.97
C LEU A 107 -17.81 -8.84 11.79
N ALA A 108 -18.54 -9.94 11.65
CA ALA A 108 -19.76 -10.21 12.42
C ALA A 108 -19.46 -10.35 13.93
N GLU A 109 -18.31 -10.95 14.27
CA GLU A 109 -17.82 -11.03 15.66
C GLU A 109 -17.28 -9.68 16.18
N HIS A 110 -16.98 -8.74 15.28
CA HIS A 110 -16.34 -7.45 15.58
C HIS A 110 -17.14 -6.26 15.02
N PRO A 111 -18.35 -5.98 15.54
CA PRO A 111 -19.28 -5.01 14.96
C PRO A 111 -18.75 -3.56 14.93
N GLY A 112 -17.78 -3.20 15.78
CA GLY A 112 -17.11 -1.91 15.70
C GLY A 112 -16.33 -1.71 14.40
N TYR A 113 -15.63 -2.76 13.94
CA TYR A 113 -14.92 -2.75 12.66
C TYR A 113 -15.89 -2.75 11.48
N GLN A 114 -16.99 -3.50 11.56
CA GLN A 114 -18.04 -3.48 10.55
C GLN A 114 -18.69 -2.09 10.41
N SER A 115 -18.97 -1.43 11.53
CA SER A 115 -19.51 -0.07 11.53
C SER A 115 -18.54 0.93 10.88
N GLU A 116 -17.24 0.76 11.15
CA GLU A 116 -16.18 1.57 10.55
C GLU A 116 -16.08 1.37 9.04
N TYR A 117 -16.20 0.14 8.55
CA TYR A 117 -16.32 -0.15 7.11
C TYR A 117 -17.46 0.61 6.46
N HIS A 118 -18.64 0.56 7.07
CA HIS A 118 -19.82 1.24 6.53
C HIS A 118 -19.68 2.76 6.57
N ARG A 119 -19.04 3.31 7.62
CA ARG A 119 -18.73 4.73 7.70
C ARG A 119 -17.80 5.15 6.56
N LEU A 120 -16.67 4.46 6.42
CA LEU A 120 -15.66 4.75 5.39
C LEU A 120 -16.22 4.61 3.97
N ALA A 121 -17.02 3.58 3.70
CA ALA A 121 -17.67 3.40 2.41
C ALA A 121 -18.55 4.60 2.05
N ARG A 122 -19.44 5.03 2.97
CA ARG A 122 -20.30 6.21 2.74
C ARG A 122 -19.49 7.49 2.53
N SER A 123 -18.42 7.69 3.30
CA SER A 123 -17.56 8.86 3.16
C SER A 123 -16.84 8.87 1.82
N LEU A 124 -16.28 7.74 1.39
CA LEU A 124 -15.64 7.60 0.09
C LEU A 124 -16.63 7.83 -1.06
N ASP A 125 -17.83 7.24 -0.99
CA ASP A 125 -18.88 7.47 -1.99
C ASP A 125 -19.25 8.95 -2.10
N ALA A 126 -19.42 9.62 -0.96
CA ALA A 126 -19.72 11.05 -0.91
C ALA A 126 -18.58 11.90 -1.50
N ALA A 127 -17.32 11.55 -1.21
CA ALA A 127 -16.16 12.26 -1.71
C ALA A 127 -15.95 12.03 -3.22
N SER A 128 -16.15 10.81 -3.72
CA SER A 128 -16.15 10.49 -5.15
C SER A 128 -17.23 11.26 -5.92
N ASN A 129 -18.44 11.38 -5.36
CA ASN A 129 -19.51 12.17 -5.96
C ASN A 129 -19.13 13.66 -6.08
N LYS A 130 -18.46 14.22 -5.07
CA LYS A 130 -17.96 15.61 -5.13
C LYS A 130 -16.89 15.79 -6.21
N LEU A 131 -15.94 14.85 -6.33
CA LEU A 131 -14.92 14.89 -7.37
C LEU A 131 -15.53 14.84 -8.77
N GLN A 132 -16.52 13.96 -8.98
CA GLN A 132 -17.22 13.86 -10.26
C GLN A 132 -17.97 15.15 -10.61
N ALA A 133 -18.62 15.79 -9.62
CA ALA A 133 -19.27 17.07 -9.81
C ALA A 133 -18.27 18.17 -10.23
N PHE A 134 -17.12 18.26 -9.57
CA PHE A 134 -16.04 19.20 -9.93
C PHE A 134 -15.52 18.99 -11.36
N ALA A 135 -15.31 17.74 -11.76
CA ALA A 135 -14.88 17.42 -13.13
C ALA A 135 -15.92 17.93 -14.15
N SER A 136 -17.20 17.64 -13.92
CA SER A 136 -18.29 18.06 -14.83
C SER A 136 -18.56 19.57 -14.88
N SER A 137 -18.16 20.34 -13.87
CA SER A 137 -18.31 21.79 -13.86
C SER A 137 -17.18 22.53 -14.57
N THR A 138 -16.02 21.90 -14.72
CA THR A 138 -14.82 22.51 -15.34
C THR A 138 -14.84 22.35 -16.87
N ASP A 139 -15.64 21.42 -17.40
CA ASP A 139 -15.81 21.19 -18.85
C ASP A 139 -16.81 22.16 -19.54
N ARG A 140 -17.29 23.20 -18.86
CA ARG A 140 -18.25 24.20 -19.39
C ARG A 140 -17.61 25.58 -19.50
#